data_AF-A0A3B8VRS5-F1
#
_entry.id   AF-A0A3B8VRS5-F1
#
_cell.length_a   1.000
_cell.length_b   1.000
_cell.length_c   1.000
_cell.angle_alpha   90.00
_cell.angle_beta   90.00
_cell.angle_gamma   90.00
#
_symmetry.space_group_name_H-M   'P 1'
#
loop_
_entity.id
_entity.type
_entity.pdbx_description
1 polymer ?
#
loop_
_entity_poly.entity_id
_entity_poly.type
_entity_poly.pdbx_seq_one_letter_code
_entity_poly.pdbx_strand_id
1 'polypeptide(L)' 'MIWEEFKDSAPEMADIGRERFERTGLVLVGTLRKNGYPRISPVEPMFVDGHLYLGMMWN' A
#
# COMPACT_ATOMS: atom_id res chain seq x y z
N MET A 1 -2.98 4.63 5.05
CA MET A 1 -2.50 3.92 6.27
C MET A 1 -1.45 4.79 6.92
N ILE A 2 -1.45 4.96 8.25
CA ILE A 2 -0.37 5.67 8.95
C ILE A 2 0.82 4.72 8.96
N TRP A 3 1.82 5.01 8.13
CA TRP A 3 2.98 4.13 7.94
C TRP A 3 3.93 4.19 9.11
N GLU A 4 4.11 5.37 9.72
CA GLU A 4 4.99 5.52 10.88
C GLU A 4 4.53 4.70 12.08
N GLU A 5 3.22 4.65 12.37
CA GLU A 5 2.71 3.78 13.45
C GLU A 5 3.03 2.29 13.19
N PHE A 6 2.97 1.87 11.93
CA PHE A 6 3.36 0.52 11.54
C PHE A 6 4.88 0.30 11.69
N LYS A 7 5.69 1.29 11.30
CA LYS A 7 7.14 1.24 11.45
C LYS A 7 7.57 1.20 12.92
N ASP A 8 6.95 1.99 13.78
CA ASP A 8 7.20 1.97 15.23
C ASP A 8 6.87 0.60 15.83
N SER A 9 5.81 -0.05 15.33
CA SER A 9 5.37 -1.36 15.82
C SER A 9 6.18 -2.53 15.24
N ALA A 10 6.69 -2.41 14.02
CA ALA A 10 7.37 -3.48 13.29
C ALA A 10 8.43 -2.92 12.31
N PRO A 11 9.59 -2.43 12.81
CA PRO A 11 10.54 -1.66 12.01
C PRO A 11 11.17 -2.46 10.87
N GLU A 12 11.60 -3.70 11.12
CA GLU A 12 12.21 -4.56 10.08
C GLU A 12 11.22 -4.85 8.93
N MET A 13 9.95 -5.11 9.26
CA MET A 13 8.92 -5.36 8.27
C MET A 13 8.56 -4.11 7.47
N ALA A 14 8.55 -2.95 8.12
CA ALA A 14 8.36 -1.67 7.45
C ALA A 14 9.52 -1.40 6.48
N ASP A 15 10.77 -1.62 6.87
CA ASP A 15 11.92 -1.40 5.98
C ASP A 15 11.86 -2.32 4.76
N ILE A 16 11.59 -3.62 4.94
CA ILE A 16 11.40 -4.57 3.84
C ILE A 16 10.23 -4.16 2.93
N GLY A 17 9.10 -3.73 3.52
CA GLY A 17 7.92 -3.31 2.77
C GLY A 17 8.20 -2.07 1.92
N ARG A 18 8.87 -1.07 2.50
CA ARG A 18 9.23 0.17 1.83
C ARG A 18 10.20 -0.09 0.67
N GLU A 19 11.27 -0.85 0.91
CA GLU A 19 12.23 -1.22 -0.14
C GLU A 19 11.51 -1.89 -1.32
N ARG A 20 10.62 -2.84 -1.04
CA ARG A 20 9.88 -3.57 -2.08
C ARG A 20 8.92 -2.67 -2.87
N PHE A 21 8.22 -1.76 -2.21
CA PHE A 21 7.29 -0.84 -2.86
C PHE A 21 8.03 0.19 -3.72
N GLU A 22 9.14 0.76 -3.23
CA GLU A 22 9.91 1.78 -3.95
C GLU A 22 10.72 1.18 -5.11
N ARG A 23 11.13 -0.09 -5.04
CA ARG A 23 11.91 -0.74 -6.11
C ARG A 23 11.22 -0.73 -7.48
N THR A 24 9.90 -0.84 -7.51
CA THR A 24 9.12 -0.84 -8.77
C THR A 24 8.15 0.33 -8.88
N GLY A 25 7.74 0.93 -7.75
CA GLY A 25 6.70 1.95 -7.73
C GLY A 25 5.32 1.42 -8.13
N LEU A 26 5.12 0.09 -8.15
CA LEU A 26 3.87 -0.54 -8.57
C LEU A 26 3.57 -1.77 -7.71
N VAL A 27 2.32 -1.89 -7.25
CA VAL A 27 1.81 -3.05 -6.49
C VAL A 27 0.47 -3.54 -7.04
N LEU A 28 0.14 -4.80 -6.75
CA LEU A 28 -1.19 -5.36 -7.01
C LEU A 28 -1.99 -5.35 -5.71
N VAL A 29 -3.08 -4.59 -5.67
CA VAL A 29 -3.95 -4.49 -4.50
C VAL A 29 -5.21 -5.32 -4.70
N GLY A 30 -5.46 -6.23 -3.77
CA GLY A 30 -6.68 -7.01 -3.66
C GLY A 30 -7.72 -6.28 -2.80
N THR A 31 -8.92 -6.08 -3.33
CA THR A 31 -10.07 -5.52 -2.62
C THR A 31 -11.28 -6.42 -2.79
N LEU A 32 -12.29 -6.24 -1.93
CA LEU A 32 -13.61 -6.84 -2.11
C LEU A 32 -14.56 -5.81 -2.73
N ARG A 33 -15.33 -6.24 -3.72
CA ARG A 33 -16.47 -5.46 -4.23
C ARG A 33 -17.62 -5.49 -3.23
N LYS A 34 -18.61 -4.61 -3.41
CA LYS A 34 -19.84 -4.58 -2.58
C LYS A 34 -20.57 -5.92 -2.52
N ASN A 35 -20.49 -6.74 -3.58
CA ASN A 35 -21.07 -8.08 -3.65
C ASN A 35 -20.15 -9.20 -3.13
N GLY A 36 -19.01 -8.86 -2.52
CA GLY A 36 -18.06 -9.82 -1.95
C GLY A 36 -17.10 -10.45 -2.94
N TYR A 37 -17.22 -10.20 -4.25
CA TYR A 37 -16.28 -10.75 -5.23
C TYR A 37 -14.92 -10.04 -5.15
N PRO A 38 -13.80 -10.77 -5.30
CA PRO A 38 -12.47 -10.17 -5.29
C PRO A 38 -12.24 -9.30 -6.52
N ARG A 39 -11.44 -8.25 -6.33
CA ARG A 39 -10.91 -7.38 -7.40
C ARG A 39 -9.43 -7.18 -7.17
N ILE A 40 -8.64 -7.33 -8.22
CA ILE A 40 -7.22 -6.98 -8.24
C ILE A 40 -7.05 -5.71 -9.09
N SER A 41 -6.21 -4.78 -8.64
CA SER A 41 -5.87 -3.58 -9.41
C SER A 41 -4.38 -3.25 -9.26
N PRO A 42 -3.68 -2.94 -10.36
CA PRO A 42 -2.34 -2.36 -10.30
C PRO A 42 -2.46 -0.91 -9.85
N VAL A 43 -1.63 -0.50 -8.88
CA VAL A 43 -1.67 0.84 -8.28
C VAL A 43 -0.28 1.28 -7.87
N GLU A 44 -0.03 2.58 -7.90
CA GLU A 44 1.21 3.20 -7.44
C GLU A 44 1.14 3.46 -5.93
N PRO A 45 2.00 2.86 -5.10
CA PRO A 45 2.11 3.22 -3.69
C PRO A 45 2.91 4.53 -3.53
N MET A 46 2.48 5.39 -2.62
CA MET A 46 3.15 6.66 -2.34
C MET A 46 3.31 6.85 -0.83
N PHE A 47 4.53 7.15 -0.40
CA PHE A 47 4.83 7.54 0.98
C PHE A 47 4.87 9.06 1.10
N VAL A 48 3.92 9.65 1.83
CA VAL A 48 3.81 11.10 2.02
C VAL A 48 3.46 11.39 3.46
N ASP A 49 4.21 12.29 4.11
CA ASP A 49 3.97 12.75 5.50
C ASP A 49 3.71 11.60 6.49
N GLY A 50 4.54 10.55 6.44
CA GLY A 50 4.43 9.39 7.33
C GLY A 50 3.25 8.45 7.04
N HIS A 51 2.58 8.62 5.89
CA HIS A 51 1.47 7.79 5.45
C HIS A 51 1.80 7.02 4.17
N LEU A 52 1.19 5.84 4.04
CA LEU A 52 1.12 5.10 2.78
C LEU A 52 -0.23 5.35 2.11
N TYR A 53 -0.17 5.88 0.89
CA TYR A 53 -1.27 6.12 -0.03
C TYR A 53 -1.18 5.18 -1.23
N LEU A 54 -2.32 4.99 -1.91
CA LEU A 54 -2.42 4.21 -3.14
C LEU A 54 -3.08 5.08 -4.21
N GLY A 55 -2.45 5.19 -5.38
CA GLY A 55 -3.00 5.84 -6.55
C GLY A 55 -4.19 5.03 -7.09
N MET A 56 -5.40 5.40 -6.70
CA MET A 56 -6.63 4.71 -7.11
C MET A 56 -7.46 5.65 -7.99
N MET A 57 -8.00 5.11 -9.08
CA MET A 57 -9.04 5.80 -9.84
C MET A 57 -10.34 5.85 -9.01
N TRP A 58 -11.01 7.00 -9.03
CA TRP A 58 -12.38 7.10 -8.54
C TRP A 58 -13.30 6.20 -9.36
N ASN A 59 -14.19 5.49 -8.67
CA ASN A 59 -15.12 4.54 -9.26
C ASN A 59 -16.45 4.56 -8.51
#